data_AF-A0A843HAL7-F1
#
_entry.id   AF-A0A843HAL7-F1
#
_cell.length_a   1.000
_cell.length_b   1.000
_cell.length_c   1.000
_cell.angle_alpha   90.00
_cell.angle_beta   90.00
_cell.angle_gamma   90.00
#
_symmetry.space_group_name_H-M   'P 1'
#
loop_
_entity.id
_entity.type
_entity.pdbx_description
1 polymer ?
#
loop_
_entity_poly.entity_id
_entity_poly.type
_entity_poly.pdbx_seq_one_letter_code
_entity_poly.pdbx_strand_id
1 'polypeptide(L)' 'MRYLHSNTASAFFFLVYLHIGKGIYYGSYRYPRSLV' A
#
# COMPACT_ATOMS: atom_id res chain seq x y z
N MET A 1 24.44 -2.44 -2.44
CA MET A 1 23.60 -1.84 -1.38
C MET A 1 22.82 -0.62 -1.84
N ARG A 2 23.41 0.37 -2.53
CA ARG A 2 22.70 1.61 -2.95
C ARG A 2 21.55 1.40 -3.94
N TYR A 3 21.76 0.65 -5.01
CA TYR A 3 20.71 0.37 -6.00
C TYR A 3 19.58 -0.47 -5.43
N LEU A 4 19.91 -1.52 -4.67
CA LEU A 4 18.90 -2.34 -3.99
C LEU A 4 18.05 -1.48 -3.05
N HIS A 5 18.66 -0.67 -2.18
CA HIS A 5 17.93 0.19 -1.24
C HIS A 5 17.04 1.21 -1.95
N SER A 6 17.53 1.84 -3.03
CA SER A 6 16.74 2.80 -3.82
C SER A 6 15.57 2.13 -4.56
N ASN A 7 15.79 0.95 -5.13
CA ASN A 7 14.75 0.18 -5.84
C ASN A 7 13.73 -0.40 -4.86
N THR A 8 14.15 -0.84 -3.67
CA THR A 8 13.24 -1.29 -2.60
C THR A 8 12.39 -0.14 -2.10
N ALA A 9 12.95 1.06 -1.96
CA ALA A 9 12.18 2.24 -1.56
C ALA A 9 11.10 2.59 -2.58
N SER A 10 11.42 2.62 -3.88
CA SER A 10 10.43 2.91 -4.93
C SER A 10 9.36 1.82 -5.03
N ALA A 11 9.76 0.54 -4.98
CA ALA A 11 8.84 -0.59 -5.01
C ALA A 11 7.91 -0.63 -3.80
N PHE A 12 8.41 -0.30 -2.60
CA PHE A 12 7.62 -0.26 -1.38
C PHE A 12 6.47 0.76 -1.49
N PHE A 13 6.78 2.00 -1.87
CA PHE A 13 5.74 3.03 -2.02
C PHE A 13 4.76 2.71 -3.15
N PHE A 14 5.23 2.17 -4.28
CA PHE A 14 4.37 1.72 -5.37
C PHE A 14 3.34 0.67 -4.90
N LEU A 15 3.79 -0.34 -4.16
CA LEU A 15 2.91 -1.39 -3.63
C LEU A 15 1.93 -0.85 -2.58
N VAL A 16 2.38 0.09 -1.73
CA VAL A 16 1.51 0.75 -0.74
C VAL A 16 0.40 1.55 -1.43
N TYR A 17 0.71 2.34 -2.45
CA TYR A 17 -0.31 3.08 -3.19
C TYR A 17 -1.31 2.15 -3.88
N LEU A 18 -0.84 1.04 -4.47
CA LEU A 18 -1.72 0.03 -5.05
C LEU A 18 -2.60 -0.64 -3.99
N HIS A 19 -2.06 -0.94 -2.81
CA HIS A 19 -2.80 -1.52 -1.68
C HIS A 19 -3.89 -0.57 -1.15
N ILE A 20 -3.56 0.71 -0.96
CA ILE A 20 -4.52 1.75 -0.55
C ILE A 20 -5.62 1.89 -1.61
N GLY A 21 -5.25 1.96 -2.90
CA GLY A 21 -6.20 2.02 -4.00
C GLY A 21 -7.14 0.80 -4.04
N LYS A 22 -6.64 -0.40 -3.74
CA LYS A 22 -7.48 -1.60 -3.60
C LYS A 22 -8.41 -1.53 -2.38
N GLY A 23 -7.93 -1.01 -1.25
CA GLY A 23 -8.74 -0.77 -0.06
C GLY A 23 -9.88 0.22 -0.31
N ILE A 24 -9.63 1.23 -1.15
CA ILE A 24 -10.65 2.18 -1.61
C ILE A 24 -11.66 1.49 -2.55
N TYR A 25 -11.16 0.77 -3.56
CA TYR A 25 -11.99 0.10 -4.58
C TYR A 25 -12.94 -0.96 -4.00
N TYR A 26 -12.48 -1.76 -3.04
CA TYR A 26 -13.31 -2.79 -2.39
C TYR A 26 -14.00 -2.32 -1.10
N GLY A 27 -13.80 -1.06 -0.70
CA GLY A 27 -14.41 -0.52 0.52
C GLY A 27 -13.92 -1.22 1.79
N SER A 28 -12.66 -1.64 1.86
CA SER A 28 -12.07 -2.34 3.01
C SER A 28 -12.07 -1.51 4.30
N TYR A 29 -12.34 -0.21 4.21
CA TYR A 29 -12.50 0.73 5.33
C TYR A 29 -13.94 0.82 5.88
N ARG A 30 -14.90 0.13 5.26
CA ARG A 30 -16.31 0.13 5.67
C ARG A 30 -16.53 -0.77 6.91
N TYR A 31 -17.51 -0.43 7.74
CA TYR A 31 -17.92 -1.21 8.92
C TYR A 31 -18.08 -2.71 8.56
N PRO A 32 -17.51 -3.68 9.30
CA PRO A 32 -16.90 -3.62 10.65
C PRO A 32 -15.37 -3.41 10.68
N ARG A 33 -14.71 -3.02 9.56
CA ARG A 33 -13.24 -2.87 9.47
C ARG A 33 -12.75 -1.42 9.57
N SER A 34 -13.34 -0.63 10.45
CA SER A 34 -13.00 0.79 10.63
C SER A 34 -11.86 1.05 11.63
N LEU A 35 -11.41 0.03 12.38
CA LEU A 35 -10.42 0.11 13.46
C LEU A 35 -9.13 -0.65 13.16
N VAL A 36 -8.93 -1.10 11.91
CA VAL A 36 -7.69 -1.77 11.50
C VAL A 36 -6.60 -0.78 11.17
#